data_AF-A0A1B8UR48-F1
#
_entry.id   AF-A0A1B8UR48-F1
#
_cell.length_a   1.000
_cell.length_b   1.000
_cell.length_c   1.000
_cell.angle_alpha   90.00
_cell.angle_beta   90.00
_cell.angle_gamma   90.00
#
_symmetry.space_group_name_H-M   'P 1'
#
loop_
_entity.id
_entity.type
_entity.pdbx_description
1 polymer ?
#
loop_
_entity_poly.entity_id
_entity_poly.type
_entity_poly.pdbx_seq_one_letter_code
_entity_poly.pdbx_strand_id
1 'polypeptide(L)' 'MLSYQEADFYLDHMEKEEAEDIKQLLAYPEGTAGSLMTTEVIRIRTTDTIAEILDWMRRCLTNVETIYYLYVTDE' A
#
# COMPACT_ATOMS: atom_id res chain seq x y z
N MET A 1 17.51 -12.62 -8.46
CA MET A 1 17.36 -11.88 -7.19
C MET A 1 18.34 -10.72 -7.25
N LEU A 2 17.90 -9.49 -6.97
CA LEU A 2 18.80 -8.33 -6.89
C LEU A 2 19.85 -8.58 -5.81
N SER A 3 21.05 -8.05 -5.97
CA SER A 3 22.01 -7.99 -4.87
C SER A 3 21.54 -6.99 -3.80
N TYR A 4 21.99 -7.17 -2.55
CA TYR A 4 21.68 -6.22 -1.47
C TYR A 4 22.09 -4.78 -1.81
N GLN A 5 23.23 -4.60 -2.49
CA GLN A 5 23.70 -3.28 -2.92
C GLN A 5 22.79 -2.63 -3.96
N GLU A 6 22.25 -3.41 -4.90
CA GLU A 6 21.30 -2.90 -5.88
C GLU A 6 19.97 -2.55 -5.22
N ALA A 7 19.47 -3.38 -4.28
CA ALA A 7 18.24 -3.11 -3.55
C ALA A 7 18.34 -1.82 -2.71
N ASP A 8 19.42 -1.63 -1.96
CA ASP A 8 19.66 -0.41 -1.18
C ASP A 8 19.77 0.82 -2.08
N PHE A 9 20.48 0.70 -3.21
CA PHE A 9 20.57 1.78 -4.20
C PHE A 9 19.19 2.23 -4.68
N TYR A 10 18.29 1.31 -5.04
CA TYR A 10 16.96 1.68 -5.49
C TYR A 10 16.10 2.25 -4.36
N LEU A 11 16.15 1.67 -3.16
CA LEU A 11 15.40 2.16 -2.00
C LEU A 11 15.80 3.59 -1.60
N ASP A 12 17.08 3.95 -1.74
CA ASP A 12 17.57 5.30 -1.44
C ASP A 12 17.11 6.36 -2.47
N HIS A 13 16.66 5.93 -3.65
CA HIS A 13 16.16 6.82 -4.71
C HIS A 13 14.63 6.84 -4.82
N MET A 14 13.92 6.09 -3.97
CA MET A 14 12.46 6.09 -3.87
C MET A 14 11.98 7.22 -2.96
N GLU A 15 10.69 7.57 -3.08
CA GLU A 15 10.04 8.43 -2.09
C GLU A 15 10.10 7.74 -0.72
N LYS A 16 10.37 8.53 0.32
CA LYS A 16 10.69 7.99 1.65
C LYS A 16 9.59 7.06 2.21
N GLU A 17 8.33 7.41 1.95
CA GLU A 17 7.17 6.63 2.37
C GLU A 17 7.11 5.27 1.65
N GLU A 18 7.26 5.27 0.34
CA GLU A 18 7.26 4.06 -0.49
C GLU A 18 8.44 3.12 -0.15
N ALA A 19 9.63 3.69 0.09
CA ALA A 19 10.80 2.93 0.49
C ALA A 19 10.61 2.24 1.86
N GLU A 20 9.92 2.91 2.79
CA GLU A 20 9.64 2.36 4.13
C GLU A 20 8.63 1.20 4.05
N ASP A 21 7.57 1.36 3.26
CA ASP A 21 6.58 0.31 3.00
C ASP A 21 7.24 -0.95 2.43
N ILE A 22 8.12 -0.79 1.44
CA ILE A 22 8.85 -1.92 0.83
C ILE A 22 9.79 -2.58 1.86
N LYS A 23 10.52 -1.80 2.65
CA LYS A 23 11.39 -2.33 3.71
C LYS A 23 10.60 -3.14 4.74
N GLN A 24 9.41 -2.67 5.11
CA GLN A 24 8.53 -3.40 6.01
C GLN A 24 8.06 -4.72 5.39
N LEU A 25 7.68 -4.73 4.11
CA LEU A 25 7.26 -5.95 3.42
C LEU A 25 8.40 -6.97 3.30
N LEU A 26 9.63 -6.51 3.03
CA LEU A 26 10.83 -7.36 2.95
C LEU A 26 11.22 -8.00 4.29
N ALA A 27 10.77 -7.46 5.42
CA ALA A 27 11.05 -8.02 6.74
C ALA A 27 10.22 -9.28 7.06
N TYR A 28 9.14 -9.54 6.32
CA TYR A 28 8.32 -10.73 6.54
C TYR A 28 9.00 -11.99 5.98
N PRO A 29 9.05 -13.11 6.74
CA PRO A 29 9.60 -14.36 6.25
C PRO A 29 8.85 -14.88 5.02
N GLU A 30 9.57 -15.52 4.10
CA GLU A 30 9.00 -16.13 2.90
C GLU A 30 7.95 -17.19 3.24
N GLY A 31 6.84 -17.19 2.49
CA GLY A 31 5.73 -18.12 2.67
C GLY A 31 4.73 -17.70 3.77
N THR A 32 4.92 -16.52 4.36
CA THR A 32 3.95 -15.94 5.30
C THR A 32 2.95 -15.05 4.57
N ALA A 33 1.81 -14.76 5.22
CA ALA A 33 0.85 -13.79 4.70
C ALA A 33 1.50 -12.43 4.44
N GLY A 34 2.43 -12.00 5.31
CA GLY A 34 3.14 -10.72 5.16
C GLY A 34 4.06 -10.68 3.94
N SER A 35 4.66 -11.80 3.54
CA SER A 35 5.46 -11.87 2.31
C SER A 35 4.64 -11.87 1.01
N LEU A 36 3.32 -12.04 1.11
CA LEU A 36 2.41 -12.13 -0.04
C LEU A 36 1.41 -10.96 -0.10
N MET A 37 1.37 -10.08 0.90
CA MET A 37 0.41 -8.98 0.97
C MET A 37 0.94 -7.71 0.30
N THR A 38 0.04 -6.74 0.08
CA THR A 38 0.35 -5.38 -0.37
C THR A 38 -0.16 -4.36 0.66
N THR A 39 0.48 -3.20 0.74
CA THR A 39 0.01 -2.06 1.55
C THR A 39 -1.01 -1.18 0.80
N GLU A 40 -1.17 -1.39 -0.51
CA GLU A 40 -2.06 -0.62 -1.38
C GLU A 40 -3.53 -1.06 -1.27
N VAL A 41 -4.16 -0.72 -0.14
CA VAL A 41 -5.58 -1.00 0.12
C VAL A 41 -6.38 0.27 0.35
N ILE A 42 -7.64 0.26 -0.08
CA ILE A 42 -8.58 1.35 0.20
C ILE A 42 -9.10 1.21 1.64
N ARG A 43 -8.79 2.21 2.46
CA ARG A 43 -9.27 2.35 3.84
C ARG A 43 -10.22 3.53 3.93
N ILE A 44 -11.34 3.36 4.64
CA ILE A 44 -12.34 4.39 4.92
C ILE A 44 -12.69 4.39 6.40
N ARG A 45 -13.23 5.49 6.90
CA ARG A 45 -13.66 5.62 8.31
C ARG A 45 -15.16 5.43 8.43
N THR A 46 -15.61 5.03 9.62
CA THR A 46 -17.04 4.87 9.92
C THR A 46 -17.85 6.16 9.80
N THR A 47 -17.19 7.32 9.87
CA THR A 47 -17.81 8.64 9.77
C THR A 47 -17.91 9.16 8.34
N ASP A 48 -17.22 8.54 7.38
CA ASP A 48 -17.20 9.01 6.00
C ASP A 48 -18.55 8.71 5.32
N THR A 49 -19.06 9.66 4.55
CA THR A 49 -20.29 9.46 3.77
C THR A 49 -20.00 8.77 2.44
N ILE A 50 -21.00 8.06 1.92
CA ILE A 50 -20.91 7.42 0.59
C ILE A 50 -20.53 8.42 -0.50
N ALA A 51 -21.04 9.66 -0.41
CA ALA A 51 -20.76 10.69 -1.40
C ALA A 51 -19.28 11.11 -1.39
N GLU A 52 -18.68 11.29 -0.22
CA GLU A 52 -17.27 11.64 -0.05
C GLU A 52 -16.36 10.51 -0.56
N ILE A 53 -16.68 9.26 -0.20
CA ILE A 53 -15.91 8.09 -0.63
C ILE A 53 -15.93 7.97 -2.16
N LEU A 54 -17.10 8.07 -2.80
CA LEU A 54 -17.22 7.95 -4.25
C LEU A 54 -16.53 9.11 -5.00
N ASP A 55 -16.60 10.33 -4.47
CA ASP A 55 -15.91 11.48 -5.06
C ASP A 55 -14.39 11.35 -4.93
N TRP A 56 -13.89 10.89 -3.77
CA TRP A 56 -12.47 10.59 -3.57
C TRP A 56 -11.99 9.48 -4.50
N MET A 57 -12.70 8.35 -4.59
CA MET A 57 -12.36 7.24 -5.48
C MET A 57 -12.24 7.72 -6.92
N ARG A 58 -13.19 8.53 -7.42
CA ARG A 58 -13.14 9.09 -8.78
C ARG A 58 -11.88 9.91 -9.08
N ARG A 59 -11.24 10.48 -8.07
CA ARG A 59 -10.01 11.30 -8.21
C ARG A 59 -8.74 10.48 -8.08
N CYS A 60 -8.76 9.39 -7.30
CA CYS A 60 -7.59 8.59 -6.96
C CYS A 60 -7.42 7.32 -7.81
N LEU A 61 -8.40 6.99 -8.67
CA LEU A 61 -8.46 5.76 -9.49
C LEU A 61 -7.31 5.56 -10.50
N THR A 62 -6.31 6.44 -10.54
CA THR A 62 -5.16 6.28 -11.44
C THR A 62 -4.22 5.14 -10.99
N ASN A 63 -4.19 4.77 -9.69
CA ASN A 63 -3.15 3.89 -9.12
C ASN A 63 -3.69 2.78 -8.18
N VAL A 64 -4.89 2.21 -8.39
CA VAL A 64 -5.41 1.13 -7.53
C VAL A 64 -5.53 -0.20 -8.26
N GLU A 65 -4.92 -1.26 -7.70
CA GLU A 65 -4.87 -2.60 -8.28
C GLU A 65 -6.27 -3.24 -8.39
N THR A 66 -7.18 -3.00 -7.42
CA THR A 66 -8.57 -3.48 -7.45
C THR A 66 -9.47 -2.66 -6.49
N ILE A 67 -10.65 -2.24 -6.95
CA ILE A 67 -11.61 -1.40 -6.17
C ILE A 67 -12.83 -2.13 -5.60
N TYR A 68 -12.81 -3.47 -5.56
CA TYR A 68 -13.97 -4.26 -5.15
C TYR A 68 -14.18 -4.36 -3.64
N TYR A 69 -13.14 -4.08 -2.85
CA TYR A 69 -13.19 -4.17 -1.39
C TYR A 69 -12.70 -2.88 -0.75
N LEU A 70 -13.46 -2.40 0.23
CA LEU A 70 -13.11 -1.26 1.08
C LEU A 70 -13.03 -1.78 2.52
N TYR A 71 -11.97 -1.40 3.22
CA TYR A 71 -11.77 -1.75 4.62
C TYR A 71 -12.17 -0.57 5.51
N VAL A 72 -13.01 -0.82 6.50
CA VAL A 72 -13.43 0.20 7.48
C VAL A 72 -12.50 0.12 8.69
N THR A 73 -11.83 1.22 9.02
CA THR A 73 -10.95 1.35 10.18
C THR A 73 -11.45 2.42 11.14
N ASP A 74 -11.03 2.30 12.40
CA ASP A 74 -11.43 3.20 13.49
C ASP A 74 -10.72 4.56 13.40
N GLU A 75 -9.54 4.59 12.77
CA GLU A 75 -8.71 5.77 12.47
C GLU A 75 -8.59 6.01 10.95
#